data_AF-H2C5N4-F1
#
_entry.id   AF-H2C5N4-F1
#
_cell.length_a   1.000
_cell.length_b   1.000
_cell.length_c   1.000
_cell.angle_alpha   90.00
_cell.angle_beta   90.00
_cell.angle_gamma   90.00
#
_symmetry.space_group_name_H-M   'P 1'
#
loop_
_entity.id
_entity.type
_entity.pdbx_description
1 polymer ?
#
loop_
_entity_poly.entity_id
_entity_poly.type
_entity_poly.pdbx_seq_one_letter_code
_entity_poly.pdbx_strand_id
1 'polypeptide(L)'
;MKWGVRIGEVVAIVLIAGALSLGFLGGNPNAQVPSYPALTLVNHYTGLSWTVYSSYRGVADGSPFIFLQGFGSNPISYVNMTDQGGDMLSILQVKFPSQQSALNYLESTSSSSPSLVNGVWVSTYSLGQVEIVYLVSGDNYVQISYVGSSGALPSLSSMVTLATQLVQ
;
A
#
# COMPACT_ATOMS: atom_id res chain seq x y z
N MET A 1 14.99 -37.13 -39.20
CA MET A 1 14.83 -35.90 -38.39
C MET A 1 14.50 -36.31 -36.96
N LYS A 2 15.46 -36.21 -36.03
CA LYS A 2 15.21 -36.49 -34.60
C LYS A 2 14.85 -35.17 -33.93
N TRP A 3 13.54 -34.91 -33.82
CA TRP A 3 12.98 -33.85 -32.98
C TRP A 3 12.96 -34.33 -31.52
N GLY A 4 14.14 -34.42 -30.90
CA GLY A 4 14.27 -34.80 -29.50
C GLY A 4 15.11 -33.75 -28.79
N VAL A 5 14.45 -32.90 -28.00
CA VAL A 5 15.12 -31.97 -27.09
C VAL A 5 16.05 -32.80 -26.21
N ARG A 6 17.34 -32.46 -26.20
CA ARG A 6 18.33 -33.21 -25.40
C ARG A 6 18.07 -32.92 -23.93
N ILE A 7 18.32 -33.89 -23.05
CA ILE A 7 18.09 -33.74 -21.60
C ILE A 7 18.77 -32.47 -21.04
N GLY A 8 19.94 -32.10 -21.58
CA GLY A 8 20.63 -30.85 -21.21
C GLY A 8 19.87 -29.57 -21.58
N GLU A 9 19.14 -29.57 -22.69
CA GLU A 9 18.28 -28.45 -23.10
C GLU A 9 17.03 -28.36 -22.23
N VAL A 10 16.46 -29.50 -21.82
CA VAL A 10 15.34 -29.53 -20.85
C VAL A 10 15.77 -28.96 -19.50
N VAL A 11 16.94 -29.36 -18.99
CA VAL A 11 17.48 -28.84 -17.73
C VAL A 11 17.74 -27.34 -17.80
N ALA A 12 18.31 -26.86 -18.92
CA ALA A 12 18.53 -25.43 -19.13
C ALA A 12 17.20 -24.64 -19.17
N ILE A 13 16.17 -25.16 -19.84
CA ILE A 13 14.83 -24.55 -19.89
C ILE A 13 14.21 -24.51 -18.49
N VAL A 14 14.31 -25.59 -17.71
CA VAL A 14 13.79 -25.63 -16.33
C VAL A 14 14.53 -24.66 -15.42
N LEU A 15 15.86 -24.53 -15.56
CA LEU A 15 16.65 -23.56 -14.78
C LEU A 15 16.34 -22.12 -15.17
N ILE A 16 16.18 -21.83 -16.47
CA ILE A 16 15.78 -20.50 -16.94
C ILE A 16 14.34 -20.19 -16.51
N ALA A 17 13.41 -21.13 -16.64
CA ALA A 17 12.04 -20.96 -16.16
C ALA A 17 11.96 -20.82 -14.63
N GLY A 18 12.80 -21.52 -13.88
CA GLY A 18 12.95 -21.38 -12.43
C GLY A 18 13.56 -20.05 -12.01
N ALA A 19 14.60 -19.59 -12.71
CA ALA A 19 15.21 -18.28 -12.47
C ALA A 19 14.28 -17.13 -12.87
N LEU A 20 13.52 -17.29 -13.96
CA LEU A 20 12.50 -16.34 -14.38
C LEU A 20 11.29 -16.37 -13.44
N SER A 21 10.85 -17.52 -12.93
CA SER A 21 9.75 -17.60 -11.95
C SER A 21 10.13 -17.01 -10.60
N LEU A 22 11.40 -17.15 -10.17
CA LEU A 22 11.95 -16.40 -9.04
C LEU A 22 12.06 -14.89 -9.33
N GLY A 23 12.26 -14.51 -10.60
CA GLY A 23 12.26 -13.11 -11.05
C GLY A 23 10.87 -12.47 -11.19
N PHE A 24 9.79 -13.25 -11.28
CA PHE A 24 8.39 -12.78 -11.23
C PHE A 24 7.88 -12.59 -9.80
N LEU A 25 8.62 -13.05 -8.79
CA LEU A 25 8.44 -12.64 -7.39
C LEU A 25 9.11 -11.28 -7.18
N GLY A 26 8.63 -10.26 -7.89
CA GLY A 26 9.10 -8.88 -7.80
C GLY A 26 8.75 -8.20 -6.48
N GLY A 27 8.80 -8.93 -5.37
CA GLY A 27 8.68 -8.39 -4.03
C GLY A 27 10.05 -7.98 -3.52
N ASN A 28 10.07 -7.13 -2.51
CA ASN A 28 11.29 -6.83 -1.77
C ASN A 28 11.40 -7.78 -0.57
N PRO A 29 12.01 -8.99 -0.70
CA PRO A 29 12.05 -9.97 0.38
C PRO A 29 12.84 -9.49 1.60
N ASN A 30 13.64 -8.44 1.43
CA ASN A 30 14.45 -7.84 2.49
C ASN A 30 13.78 -6.63 3.15
N ALA A 31 12.66 -6.13 2.61
CA ALA A 31 11.96 -5.01 3.22
C ALA A 31 11.22 -5.47 4.49
N GLN A 32 11.42 -4.72 5.57
CA GLN A 32 10.67 -4.93 6.79
C GLN A 32 9.19 -4.62 6.54
N VAL A 33 8.32 -5.55 6.95
CA VAL A 33 6.87 -5.37 6.88
C VAL A 33 6.48 -4.17 7.74
N PRO A 34 5.81 -3.14 7.17
CA PRO A 34 5.37 -1.97 7.93
C PRO A 34 4.59 -2.36 9.19
N SER A 35 4.79 -1.60 10.26
CA SER A 35 4.00 -1.78 11.49
C SER A 35 2.60 -1.19 11.30
N TYR A 36 1.65 -1.63 12.14
CA TYR A 36 0.38 -0.92 12.21
C TYR A 36 0.57 0.47 12.81
N PRO A 37 -0.16 1.49 12.32
CA PRO A 37 -0.16 2.80 12.97
C PRO A 37 -0.72 2.67 14.39
N ALA A 38 -0.08 3.33 15.37
CA ALA A 38 -0.61 3.38 16.71
C ALA A 38 -1.93 4.18 16.72
N LEU A 39 -2.97 3.67 17.39
CA LEU A 39 -4.26 4.36 17.47
C LEU A 39 -4.14 5.76 18.08
N THR A 40 -3.21 5.96 19.02
CA THR A 40 -2.92 7.29 19.58
C THR A 40 -2.49 8.30 18.51
N LEU A 41 -1.67 7.87 17.54
CA LEU A 41 -1.22 8.69 16.42
C LEU A 41 -2.40 8.99 15.48
N VAL A 42 -3.18 7.97 15.13
CA VAL A 42 -4.35 8.12 14.24
C VAL A 42 -5.37 9.06 14.87
N ASN A 43 -5.72 8.85 16.14
CA ASN A 43 -6.68 9.68 16.87
C ASN A 43 -6.21 11.14 16.98
N HIS A 44 -4.90 11.37 17.19
CA HIS A 44 -4.35 12.72 17.26
C HIS A 44 -4.57 13.51 15.97
N TYR A 45 -4.32 12.91 14.80
CA TYR A 45 -4.42 13.60 13.51
C TYR A 45 -5.83 13.63 12.93
N THR A 46 -6.66 12.64 13.25
CA THR A 46 -8.04 12.59 12.75
C THR A 46 -9.03 13.29 13.67
N GLY A 47 -8.68 13.50 14.94
CA GLY A 47 -9.56 14.09 15.95
C GLY A 47 -10.68 13.16 16.44
N LEU A 48 -10.69 11.90 16.00
CA LEU A 48 -11.71 10.90 16.33
C LEU A 48 -11.11 9.73 17.10
N SER A 49 -11.96 8.98 17.80
CA SER A 49 -11.55 7.77 18.52
C SER A 49 -11.85 6.54 17.68
N TRP A 50 -10.81 5.94 17.13
CA TRP A 50 -10.92 4.79 16.23
C TRP A 50 -10.84 3.46 16.96
N THR A 51 -11.61 2.49 16.47
CA THR A 51 -11.50 1.08 16.84
C THR A 51 -11.12 0.27 15.61
N VAL A 52 -10.13 -0.61 15.74
CA VAL A 52 -9.72 -1.52 14.65
C VAL A 52 -10.81 -2.57 14.44
N TYR A 53 -11.34 -2.62 13.23
CA TYR A 53 -12.32 -3.64 12.81
C TYR A 53 -11.63 -4.85 12.18
N SER A 54 -10.65 -4.61 11.31
CA SER A 54 -9.91 -5.66 10.64
C SER A 54 -8.50 -5.19 10.29
N SER A 55 -7.53 -6.09 10.28
CA SER A 55 -6.17 -5.75 9.90
C SER A 55 -5.45 -6.93 9.25
N TYR A 56 -4.44 -6.62 8.45
CA TYR A 56 -3.51 -7.59 7.89
C TYR A 56 -2.11 -7.02 7.84
N ARG A 57 -1.12 -7.85 8.19
CA ARG A 57 0.30 -7.50 8.12
C ARG A 57 1.06 -8.71 7.63
N GLY A 58 1.87 -8.53 6.60
CA GLY A 58 2.65 -9.61 6.01
C GLY A 58 3.01 -9.31 4.57
N VAL A 59 3.06 -10.37 3.77
CA VAL A 59 3.27 -10.30 2.32
C VAL A 59 1.90 -10.33 1.64
N ALA A 60 1.65 -9.43 0.70
CA ALA A 60 0.33 -9.24 0.09
C ALA A 60 -0.31 -10.51 -0.49
N ASP A 61 0.46 -11.37 -1.16
CA ASP A 61 0.00 -12.67 -1.69
C ASP A 61 -0.59 -13.59 -0.62
N GLY A 62 -0.12 -13.47 0.64
CA GLY A 62 -0.63 -14.22 1.78
C GLY A 62 -1.85 -13.59 2.46
N SER A 63 -2.41 -12.52 1.89
CA SER A 63 -3.51 -11.79 2.51
C SER A 63 -4.84 -12.53 2.37
N PRO A 64 -5.69 -12.57 3.42
CA PRO A 64 -7.07 -13.05 3.28
C PRO A 64 -7.96 -12.06 2.51
N PHE A 65 -7.48 -10.85 2.22
CA PHE A 65 -8.22 -9.84 1.48
C PHE A 65 -7.80 -9.83 0.01
N ILE A 66 -8.72 -10.17 -0.91
CA ILE A 66 -8.43 -10.29 -2.35
C ILE A 66 -7.83 -9.01 -2.93
N PHE A 67 -8.32 -7.84 -2.51
CA PHE A 67 -7.78 -6.56 -3.00
C PHE A 67 -6.32 -6.33 -2.60
N LEU A 68 -5.87 -6.91 -1.48
CA LEU A 68 -4.48 -6.80 -1.02
C LEU A 68 -3.55 -7.75 -1.80
N GLN A 69 -4.07 -8.87 -2.32
CA GLN A 69 -3.27 -9.79 -3.15
C GLN A 69 -2.81 -9.13 -4.46
N GLY A 70 -3.48 -8.07 -4.91
CA GLY A 70 -3.06 -7.28 -6.08
C GLY A 70 -1.69 -6.61 -5.92
N PHE A 71 -1.16 -6.51 -4.70
CA PHE A 71 0.19 -6.00 -4.44
C PHE A 71 1.29 -7.07 -4.53
N GLY A 72 0.94 -8.31 -4.86
CA GLY A 72 1.90 -9.39 -5.09
C GLY A 72 2.71 -9.73 -3.84
N SER A 73 4.01 -9.92 -4.02
CA SER A 73 4.93 -10.26 -2.93
C SER A 73 5.48 -9.03 -2.16
N ASN A 74 4.86 -7.86 -2.30
CA ASN A 74 5.24 -6.68 -1.54
C ASN A 74 4.86 -6.81 -0.05
N PRO A 75 5.74 -6.39 0.88
CA PRO A 75 5.39 -6.26 2.29
C PRO A 75 4.34 -5.17 2.50
N ILE A 76 3.29 -5.50 3.26
CA ILE A 76 2.17 -4.60 3.51
C ILE A 76 1.75 -4.59 4.98
N SER A 77 1.15 -3.46 5.38
CA SER A 77 0.25 -3.42 6.52
C SER A 77 -1.05 -2.71 6.12
N TYR A 78 -2.16 -3.27 6.56
CA TYR A 78 -3.50 -2.77 6.30
C TYR A 78 -4.27 -2.75 7.61
N VAL A 79 -4.94 -1.65 7.90
CA VAL A 79 -5.85 -1.52 9.03
C VAL A 79 -7.11 -0.82 8.55
N ASN A 80 -8.26 -1.42 8.83
CA ASN A 80 -9.56 -0.81 8.68
C ASN A 80 -10.14 -0.53 10.07
N MET A 81 -10.64 0.67 10.25
CA MET A 81 -11.10 1.21 11.52
C MET A 81 -12.48 1.83 11.35
N THR A 82 -13.22 1.88 12.45
CA THR A 82 -14.47 2.63 12.55
C THR A 82 -14.51 3.40 13.86
N ASP A 83 -15.21 4.53 13.85
CA ASP A 83 -15.49 5.31 15.05
C ASP A 83 -16.91 5.03 15.56
N GLN A 84 -17.35 5.75 16.61
CA GLN A 84 -18.71 5.60 17.14
C GLN A 84 -19.78 6.25 16.26
N GLY A 85 -19.40 7.17 15.36
CA GLY A 85 -20.29 7.80 14.39
C GLY A 85 -20.63 6.90 13.19
N GLY A 86 -19.88 5.81 13.01
CA GLY A 86 -20.00 4.94 11.83
C GLY A 86 -19.13 5.38 10.66
N ASP A 87 -18.22 6.32 10.88
CA ASP A 87 -17.21 6.70 9.90
C ASP A 87 -16.18 5.57 9.78
N MET A 88 -15.59 5.47 8.60
CA MET A 88 -14.61 4.43 8.26
C MET A 88 -13.28 5.04 7.87
N LEU A 89 -12.20 4.44 8.38
CA LEU A 89 -10.84 4.81 8.04
C LEU A 89 -10.03 3.56 7.71
N SER A 90 -9.51 3.51 6.49
CA SER A 90 -8.59 2.48 6.02
C SER A 90 -7.21 3.07 5.81
N ILE A 91 -6.19 2.46 6.41
CA ILE A 91 -4.78 2.81 6.21
C ILE A 91 -4.09 1.60 5.61
N LEU A 92 -3.54 1.78 4.41
CA LEU A 92 -2.72 0.81 3.71
C LEU A 92 -1.30 1.37 3.59
N GLN A 93 -0.31 0.57 3.98
CA GLN A 93 1.10 0.83 3.80
C GLN A 93 1.70 -0.30 2.97
N VAL A 94 2.45 0.04 1.93
CA VAL A 94 3.07 -0.91 1.00
C VAL A 94 4.55 -0.53 0.81
N LYS A 95 5.42 -1.53 0.92
CA LYS A 95 6.84 -1.42 0.55
C LYS A 95 7.04 -1.97 -0.85
N PHE A 96 7.28 -1.08 -1.81
CA PHE A 96 7.60 -1.46 -3.18
C PHE A 96 9.09 -1.84 -3.32
N PRO A 97 9.51 -2.48 -4.43
CA PRO A 97 10.92 -2.81 -4.67
C PRO A 97 11.81 -1.59 -4.92
N SER A 98 11.22 -0.47 -5.34
CA SER A 98 11.94 0.77 -5.60
C SER A 98 11.02 1.97 -5.46
N GLN A 99 11.61 3.16 -5.29
CA GLN A 99 10.87 4.42 -5.34
C GLN A 99 10.14 4.59 -6.66
N GLN A 100 10.76 4.23 -7.79
CA GLN A 100 10.12 4.34 -9.10
C GLN A 100 8.86 3.47 -9.18
N SER A 101 8.90 2.25 -8.64
CA SER A 101 7.73 1.36 -8.61
C SER A 101 6.60 1.93 -7.75
N ALA A 102 6.92 2.52 -6.59
CA ALA A 102 5.93 3.19 -5.75
C ALA A 102 5.29 4.40 -6.46
N LEU A 103 6.11 5.21 -7.15
CA LEU A 103 5.62 6.37 -7.90
C LEU A 103 4.76 5.96 -9.11
N ASN A 104 5.18 4.96 -9.88
CA ASN A 104 4.37 4.44 -10.98
C ASN A 104 3.00 3.95 -10.47
N TYR A 105 2.97 3.30 -9.31
CA TYR A 105 1.71 2.87 -8.70
C TYR A 105 0.84 4.07 -8.29
N LEU A 106 1.44 5.07 -7.62
CA LEU A 106 0.76 6.31 -7.26
C LEU A 106 0.15 7.01 -8.49
N GLU A 107 0.92 7.17 -9.57
CA GLU A 107 0.46 7.78 -10.83
C GLU A 107 -0.68 6.99 -11.48
N SER A 108 -0.68 5.66 -11.37
CA SER A 108 -1.73 4.81 -11.94
C SER A 108 -3.04 4.79 -11.14
N THR A 109 -3.00 5.14 -9.85
CA THR A 109 -4.15 5.03 -8.93
C THR A 109 -4.73 6.38 -8.53
N SER A 110 -3.92 7.45 -8.57
CA SER A 110 -4.37 8.79 -8.25
C SER A 110 -5.24 9.38 -9.35
N SER A 111 -6.34 10.02 -8.95
CA SER A 111 -7.23 10.75 -9.88
C SER A 111 -6.66 12.11 -10.30
N SER A 112 -5.63 12.59 -9.61
CA SER A 112 -4.95 13.86 -9.85
C SER A 112 -3.44 13.65 -9.88
N SER A 113 -2.74 14.42 -10.72
CA SER A 113 -1.29 14.33 -10.82
C SER A 113 -0.63 14.54 -9.46
N PRO A 114 0.25 13.61 -9.02
CA PRO A 114 0.98 13.76 -7.77
C PRO A 114 1.82 15.04 -7.76
N SER A 115 1.94 15.65 -6.58
CA SER A 115 2.75 16.84 -6.35
C SER A 115 3.82 16.56 -5.29
N LEU A 116 4.99 17.15 -5.46
CA LEU A 116 6.08 17.01 -4.49
C LEU A 116 5.93 18.07 -3.39
N VAL A 117 5.74 17.63 -2.15
CA VAL A 117 5.61 18.50 -0.97
C VAL A 117 6.61 18.03 0.08
N ASN A 118 7.53 18.90 0.52
CA ASN A 118 8.54 18.57 1.53
C ASN A 118 9.34 17.27 1.23
N GLY A 119 9.62 16.99 -0.05
CA GLY A 119 10.38 15.81 -0.47
C GLY A 119 9.58 14.50 -0.55
N VAL A 120 8.28 14.53 -0.28
CA VAL A 120 7.37 13.39 -0.48
C VAL A 120 6.36 13.66 -1.58
N TRP A 121 6.02 12.65 -2.36
CA TRP A 121 5.02 12.75 -3.41
C TRP A 121 3.65 12.53 -2.81
N VAL A 122 2.73 13.47 -3.03
CA VAL A 122 1.39 13.46 -2.45
C VAL A 122 0.37 13.66 -3.55
N SER A 123 -0.66 12.83 -3.51
CA SER A 123 -1.89 13.03 -4.29
C SER A 123 -3.08 12.89 -3.36
N THR A 124 -4.12 13.67 -3.61
CA THR A 124 -5.32 13.70 -2.78
C THR A 124 -6.57 13.69 -3.64
N TYR A 125 -7.57 12.96 -3.19
CA TYR A 125 -8.89 12.90 -3.79
C TYR A 125 -9.94 13.23 -2.73
N SER A 126 -10.92 14.07 -3.08
CA SER A 126 -12.04 14.42 -2.22
C SER A 126 -13.31 14.48 -3.06
N LEU A 127 -14.31 13.69 -2.67
CA LEU A 127 -15.65 13.71 -3.28
C LEU A 127 -16.71 13.41 -2.22
N GLY A 128 -17.56 14.40 -1.92
CA GLY A 128 -18.62 14.25 -0.93
C GLY A 128 -18.04 13.98 0.46
N GLN A 129 -18.34 12.81 1.02
CA GLN A 129 -17.83 12.36 2.33
C GLN A 129 -16.64 11.40 2.22
N VAL A 130 -16.04 11.28 1.04
CA VAL A 130 -14.89 10.42 0.79
C VAL A 130 -13.64 11.28 0.60
N GLU A 131 -12.61 10.98 1.38
CA GLU A 131 -11.27 11.57 1.22
C GLU A 131 -10.22 10.48 1.13
N ILE A 132 -9.32 10.60 0.17
CA ILE A 132 -8.20 9.68 0.01
C ILE A 132 -6.91 10.49 -0.10
N VAL A 133 -5.94 10.15 0.75
CA VAL A 133 -4.57 10.67 0.69
C VAL A 133 -3.66 9.54 0.24
N TYR A 134 -2.90 9.80 -0.80
CA TYR A 134 -1.86 8.93 -1.31
C TYR A 134 -0.51 9.62 -1.09
N LEU A 135 0.46 8.89 -0.54
CA LEU A 135 1.78 9.42 -0.26
C LEU A 135 2.86 8.42 -0.65
N VAL A 136 3.92 8.89 -1.29
CA VAL A 136 5.13 8.12 -1.56
C VAL A 136 6.37 8.80 -0.99
N SER A 137 7.16 8.05 -0.22
CA SER A 137 8.45 8.44 0.33
C SER A 137 9.47 7.31 0.18
N GLY A 138 10.47 7.50 -0.69
CA GLY A 138 11.35 6.41 -1.10
C GLY A 138 10.55 5.25 -1.68
N ASP A 139 10.75 4.04 -1.17
CA ASP A 139 10.03 2.82 -1.56
C ASP A 139 8.68 2.62 -0.84
N ASN A 140 8.28 3.56 0.01
CA ASN A 140 7.06 3.49 0.81
C ASN A 140 5.92 4.14 0.07
N TYR A 141 4.79 3.43 0.01
CA TYR A 141 3.51 3.96 -0.38
C TYR A 141 2.54 3.87 0.79
N VAL A 142 1.83 4.96 1.06
CA VAL A 142 0.76 5.03 2.05
C VAL A 142 -0.50 5.53 1.39
N GLN A 143 -1.60 4.84 1.64
CA GLN A 143 -2.94 5.27 1.28
C GLN A 143 -3.78 5.35 2.54
N ILE A 144 -4.35 6.52 2.80
CA ILE A 144 -5.33 6.73 3.86
C ILE A 144 -6.65 7.06 3.18
N SER A 145 -7.65 6.19 3.35
CA SER A 145 -9.00 6.37 2.80
C SER A 145 -9.97 6.58 3.95
N TYR A 146 -10.66 7.70 3.93
CA TYR A 146 -11.70 8.08 4.88
C TYR A 146 -13.05 8.09 4.18
N VAL A 147 -14.06 7.51 4.83
CA VAL A 147 -15.46 7.61 4.40
C VAL A 147 -16.29 8.05 5.59
N GLY A 148 -16.84 9.25 5.53
CA GLY A 148 -17.75 9.80 6.52
C GLY A 148 -19.17 9.29 6.33
N SER A 149 -19.93 9.24 7.42
CA SER A 149 -21.33 8.81 7.46
C SER A 149 -22.33 9.97 7.39
N SER A 150 -21.99 11.14 7.94
CA SER A 150 -22.82 12.36 7.90
C SER A 150 -22.13 13.64 8.41
N GLY A 151 -20.85 13.57 8.83
CA GLY A 151 -20.15 14.61 9.57
C GLY A 151 -18.99 15.31 8.85
N ALA A 152 -18.28 16.17 9.60
CA ALA A 152 -17.09 16.88 9.14
C ALA A 152 -15.90 15.91 9.02
N LEU A 153 -15.28 15.89 7.83
CA LEU A 153 -14.08 15.12 7.57
C LEU A 153 -12.88 15.70 8.33
N PRO A 154 -11.88 14.90 8.72
CA PRO A 154 -10.60 15.40 9.18
C PRO A 154 -10.00 16.36 8.15
N SER A 155 -9.25 17.37 8.60
CA SER A 155 -8.61 18.26 7.63
C SER A 155 -7.64 17.48 6.73
N LEU A 156 -7.69 17.73 5.42
CA LEU A 156 -6.79 17.10 4.47
C LEU A 156 -5.31 17.28 4.86
N SER A 157 -4.95 18.45 5.40
CA SER A 157 -3.62 18.71 5.93
C SER A 157 -3.23 17.79 7.10
N SER A 158 -4.17 17.50 8.00
CA SER A 158 -3.91 16.55 9.10
C SER A 158 -3.71 15.13 8.58
N MET A 159 -4.50 14.72 7.57
CA MET A 159 -4.38 13.41 6.92
C MET A 159 -3.05 13.25 6.18
N VAL A 160 -2.58 14.29 5.47
CA VAL A 160 -1.25 14.31 4.84
C VAL A 160 -0.14 14.24 5.88
N THR A 161 -0.29 14.94 7.01
CA THR A 161 0.69 14.89 8.10
C THR A 161 0.74 13.49 8.72
N LEU A 162 -0.41 12.87 8.98
CA LEU A 162 -0.49 11.47 9.42
C LEU A 162 0.24 10.55 8.44
N ALA A 163 -0.06 10.61 7.14
CA ALA A 163 0.60 9.80 6.12
C ALA A 163 2.13 9.98 6.13
N THR A 164 2.60 11.21 6.32
CA THR A 164 4.03 11.54 6.41
C THR A 164 4.67 10.91 7.65
N GLN A 165 3.98 10.89 8.80
CA GLN A 165 4.46 10.23 10.01
C GLN A 165 4.54 8.71 9.91
N LEU A 166 3.80 8.09 8.97
CA LEU A 166 3.82 6.64 8.77
C LEU A 166 5.00 6.15 7.91
N VAL A 167 5.68 7.06 7.21
CA VAL A 167 6.81 6.75 6.32
C VAL A 167 8.16 7.24 6.84
N GLN A 168 8.18 7.92 8.00
CA GLN A 168 9.38 8.34 8.71
C GLN A 168 9.82 7.27 9.71
#